data_AF-A0A7C3T8P0-F1
#
_entry.id   AF-A0A7C3T8P0-F1
#
_cell.length_a   1.000
_cell.length_b   1.000
_cell.length_c   1.000
_cell.angle_alpha   90.00
_cell.angle_beta   90.00
_cell.angle_gamma   90.00
#
_symmetry.space_group_name_H-M   'P 1'
#
loop_
_entity.id
_entity.type
_entity.pdbx_description
1 polymer ?
#
loop_
_entity_poly.entity_id
_entity_poly.type
_entity_poly.pdbx_seq_one_letter_code
_entity_poly.pdbx_strand_id
1 'polypeptide(L)'
;MMPNVFRHGAGGLRIQILILGLLVFCPPGLTFATVESFFIEGVNPSSGWRDVNKSDTDDDDDLLCWAAAASNILDWGNWRTGSYQTAESMFECFKYYWTDQGSWPRYAWDWWITGNQPEERDGWAHVEFSGAGGYFRSINFSSFFSQWGLDPSDPAILDMVAVESCLRNGVGVAVAVRNMGWAHALTIWGVEYQTDFNANPYRYEGFWATDSDDKQARLAHFRVEYVTEGTFIRDIWWVTRDDDPDFQGWIIGMQGLRPWQPQPYPGSGHIPLRILVPGIDVYEVFSSFQDYQLFYAVNYTDPVIPLDPQPVPEPSGLLLGLAGTSLAAGLRLRRLALG
;
A
#
# COMPACT_ATOMS: atom_id res chain seq x y z
N MET A 1 44.63 -40.89 60.61
CA MET A 1 44.53 -40.18 61.89
C MET A 1 43.46 -39.09 61.77
N MET A 2 42.35 -39.22 62.51
CA MET A 2 41.61 -38.07 63.09
C MET A 2 42.31 -37.71 64.44
N PRO A 3 42.07 -36.57 65.15
CA PRO A 3 40.88 -35.68 65.24
C PRO A 3 41.22 -34.16 65.11
N ASN A 4 40.42 -33.12 65.43
CA ASN A 4 39.02 -32.90 65.87
C ASN A 4 38.55 -31.52 65.32
N VAL A 5 37.29 -31.32 64.87
CA VAL A 5 36.12 -30.76 65.59
C VAL A 5 36.27 -29.33 66.17
N PHE A 6 35.48 -28.37 65.65
CA PHE A 6 34.38 -27.63 66.31
C PHE A 6 33.81 -26.58 65.31
N ARG A 7 32.59 -26.02 65.38
CA ARG A 7 31.17 -26.43 65.52
C ARG A 7 30.38 -25.10 65.58
N HIS A 8 29.11 -25.09 65.17
CA HIS A 8 28.16 -23.95 65.24
C HIS A 8 28.39 -22.81 64.21
N GLY A 9 27.35 -22.17 63.66
CA GLY A 9 25.91 -22.43 63.83
C GLY A 9 25.00 -21.54 62.98
N ALA A 10 23.72 -21.93 62.92
CA ALA A 10 22.52 -21.26 62.40
C ALA A 10 22.61 -19.82 61.82
N GLY A 11 22.05 -19.64 60.61
CA GLY A 11 21.88 -18.32 59.98
C GLY A 11 21.09 -18.36 58.67
N GLY A 12 19.91 -18.99 58.66
CA GLY A 12 19.07 -19.11 57.45
C GLY A 12 18.41 -17.79 57.07
N LEU A 13 19.10 -16.93 56.33
CA LEU A 13 18.53 -15.69 55.80
C LEU A 13 17.75 -15.98 54.51
N ARG A 14 16.43 -16.14 54.62
CA ARG A 14 15.54 -16.17 53.45
C ARG A 14 15.50 -14.77 52.83
N ILE A 15 16.19 -14.58 51.71
CA ILE A 15 16.03 -13.39 50.87
C ILE A 15 14.65 -13.47 50.23
N GLN A 16 13.65 -12.85 50.86
CA GLN A 16 12.43 -12.48 50.17
C GLN A 16 12.75 -11.29 49.27
N ILE A 17 12.80 -11.54 47.96
CA ILE A 17 12.86 -10.47 46.97
C ILE A 17 11.51 -9.76 47.02
N LEU A 18 11.48 -8.62 47.72
CA LEU A 18 10.41 -7.64 47.60
C LEU A 18 10.50 -7.05 46.20
N ILE A 19 9.73 -7.62 45.27
CA ILE A 19 9.39 -6.94 44.02
C ILE A 19 8.55 -5.74 44.41
N LEU A 20 9.19 -4.57 44.56
CA LEU A 20 8.47 -3.31 44.57
C LEU A 20 7.85 -3.16 43.17
N GLY A 21 6.56 -3.49 43.07
CA GLY A 21 5.76 -3.16 41.91
C GLY A 21 5.71 -1.64 41.79
N LEU A 22 6.55 -1.09 40.92
CA LEU A 22 6.49 0.32 40.55
C LEU A 22 5.21 0.50 39.72
N LEU A 23 4.10 0.76 40.39
CA LEU A 23 2.86 1.23 39.79
C LEU A 23 3.14 2.59 39.16
N VAL A 24 3.58 2.58 37.90
CA VAL A 24 3.70 3.79 37.08
C VAL A 24 2.30 4.34 36.93
N PHE A 25 2.02 5.40 37.68
CA PHE A 25 0.76 6.12 37.67
C PHE A 25 0.69 6.92 36.35
N CYS A 26 0.35 6.24 35.26
CA CYS A 26 0.21 6.89 33.96
C CYS A 26 -0.95 7.89 34.05
N PRO A 27 -0.72 9.20 33.80
CA PRO A 27 -1.80 10.17 33.80
C PRO A 27 -2.86 9.78 32.75
N PRO A 28 -4.16 9.80 33.08
CA PRO A 28 -5.21 9.65 32.07
C PRO A 28 -5.10 10.81 31.08
N GLY A 29 -4.56 10.53 29.89
CA GLY A 29 -4.23 11.54 28.87
C GLY A 29 -2.93 11.29 28.10
N LEU A 30 -2.03 10.41 28.57
CA LEU A 30 -0.87 9.97 27.77
C LEU A 30 -1.25 8.77 26.88
N THR A 31 -1.79 9.05 25.70
CA THR A 31 -1.76 8.10 24.58
C THR A 31 -0.37 8.16 23.93
N PHE A 32 0.42 7.12 24.10
CA PHE A 32 1.61 6.93 23.26
C PHE A 32 1.15 6.57 21.85
N ALA A 33 1.76 7.18 20.83
CA ALA A 33 1.57 6.73 19.45
C ALA A 33 1.99 5.26 19.36
N THR A 34 1.06 4.40 18.93
CA THR A 34 1.35 2.98 18.67
C THR A 34 1.59 2.82 17.19
N VAL A 35 2.60 2.03 16.84
CA VAL A 35 2.78 1.58 15.47
C VAL A 35 1.84 0.41 15.21
N GLU A 36 1.06 0.50 14.13
CA GLU A 36 0.17 -0.55 13.64
C GLU A 36 0.61 -0.99 12.24
N SER A 37 0.51 -2.29 11.96
CA SER A 37 0.66 -2.84 10.63
C SER A 37 -0.70 -3.25 10.05
N PHE A 38 -0.99 -2.86 8.80
CA PHE A 38 -2.14 -3.34 8.03
C PHE A 38 -1.67 -4.18 6.84
N PHE A 39 -2.20 -5.38 6.70
CA PHE A 39 -1.96 -6.27 5.57
C PHE A 39 -3.19 -6.39 4.67
N ILE A 40 -2.99 -6.56 3.37
CA ILE A 40 -4.07 -6.83 2.41
C ILE A 40 -4.80 -8.14 2.74
N GLU A 41 -6.07 -8.25 2.36
CA GLU A 41 -6.90 -9.42 2.65
C GLU A 41 -6.24 -10.74 2.23
N GLY A 42 -6.28 -11.72 3.13
CA GLY A 42 -5.67 -13.04 2.95
C GLY A 42 -4.16 -13.09 3.23
N VAL A 43 -3.52 -11.97 3.60
CA VAL A 43 -2.07 -11.90 3.85
C VAL A 43 -1.77 -11.52 5.32
N ASN A 44 -0.68 -12.06 5.85
CA ASN A 44 -0.11 -11.73 7.15
C ASN A 44 1.41 -12.01 7.13
N PRO A 45 2.18 -11.66 8.18
CA PRO A 45 3.64 -11.82 8.17
C PRO A 45 4.15 -13.25 7.85
N SER A 46 3.37 -14.29 8.16
CA SER A 46 3.79 -15.68 7.97
C SER A 46 3.20 -16.39 6.74
N SER A 47 2.24 -15.77 6.02
CA SER A 47 1.54 -16.45 4.91
C SER A 47 0.71 -15.51 4.03
N GLY A 48 0.38 -16.00 2.82
CA GLY A 48 -0.62 -15.40 1.92
C GLY A 48 -0.05 -14.51 0.81
N TRP A 49 1.14 -13.94 1.05
CA TRP A 49 1.94 -13.23 0.05
C TRP A 49 2.43 -14.16 -1.08
N ARG A 50 3.04 -13.58 -2.12
CA ARG A 50 3.73 -14.27 -3.22
C ARG A 50 5.10 -13.64 -3.42
N ASP A 51 6.07 -14.48 -3.78
CA ASP A 51 7.46 -14.04 -3.89
C ASP A 51 8.21 -14.82 -4.97
N VAL A 52 7.83 -14.56 -6.22
CA VAL A 52 8.60 -15.06 -7.36
C VAL A 52 9.93 -14.34 -7.46
N ASN A 53 10.99 -15.15 -7.54
CA ASN A 53 12.37 -14.70 -7.57
C ASN A 53 12.94 -14.81 -9.00
N LYS A 54 13.86 -13.89 -9.33
CA LYS A 54 14.75 -14.01 -10.50
C LYS A 54 15.68 -15.21 -10.36
N SER A 55 16.28 -15.62 -11.47
CA SER A 55 17.25 -16.70 -11.48
C SER A 55 18.63 -16.25 -10.98
N ASP A 56 19.44 -17.19 -10.50
CA ASP A 56 20.85 -16.96 -10.16
C ASP A 56 21.81 -17.28 -11.32
N THR A 57 21.30 -17.79 -12.45
CA THR A 57 22.09 -18.57 -13.41
C THR A 57 21.79 -18.30 -14.88
N ASP A 58 20.79 -17.46 -15.16
CA ASP A 58 20.27 -17.16 -16.49
C ASP A 58 20.09 -15.63 -16.58
N ASP A 59 20.66 -15.00 -17.61
CA ASP A 59 20.59 -13.55 -17.82
C ASP A 59 19.25 -13.09 -18.46
N ASP A 60 18.37 -14.03 -18.79
CA ASP A 60 17.01 -13.78 -19.31
C ASP A 60 16.03 -13.11 -18.30
N ASP A 61 16.43 -12.81 -17.06
CA ASP A 61 15.56 -12.12 -16.07
C ASP A 61 16.19 -11.01 -15.19
N ASP A 62 17.43 -10.61 -15.46
CA ASP A 62 18.21 -9.61 -14.68
C ASP A 62 17.47 -8.28 -14.44
N LEU A 63 16.65 -7.82 -15.38
CA LEU A 63 15.91 -6.55 -15.37
C LEU A 63 14.38 -6.72 -15.23
N LEU A 64 13.88 -7.95 -15.10
CA LEU A 64 12.44 -8.27 -15.08
C LEU A 64 11.74 -8.16 -13.71
N CYS A 65 12.28 -7.40 -12.74
CA CYS A 65 11.65 -7.22 -11.42
C CYS A 65 10.21 -6.68 -11.48
N TRP A 66 9.91 -5.85 -12.49
CA TRP A 66 8.57 -5.36 -12.77
C TRP A 66 7.59 -6.47 -13.17
N ALA A 67 8.06 -7.50 -13.88
CA ALA A 67 7.27 -8.66 -14.29
C ALA A 67 7.14 -9.69 -13.16
N ALA A 68 8.16 -9.83 -12.31
CA ALA A 68 8.09 -10.61 -11.08
C ALA A 68 7.02 -10.02 -10.13
N ALA A 69 7.09 -8.71 -9.85
CA ALA A 69 6.09 -8.02 -9.04
C ALA A 69 4.68 -8.08 -9.66
N ALA A 70 4.59 -7.99 -10.99
CA ALA A 70 3.31 -8.19 -11.68
C ALA A 70 2.75 -9.61 -11.48
N SER A 71 3.59 -10.63 -11.58
CA SER A 71 3.23 -12.06 -11.43
C SER A 71 2.74 -12.40 -10.03
N ASN A 72 3.38 -11.84 -9.00
CA ASN A 72 2.94 -11.95 -7.61
C ASN A 72 1.50 -11.48 -7.42
N ILE A 73 1.16 -10.32 -7.98
CA ILE A 73 -0.19 -9.74 -7.92
C ILE A 73 -1.19 -10.47 -8.84
N LEU A 74 -0.77 -11.00 -9.99
CA LEU A 74 -1.62 -11.82 -10.85
C LEU A 74 -2.03 -13.14 -10.15
N ASP A 75 -1.10 -13.81 -9.47
CA ASP A 75 -1.39 -15.02 -8.70
C ASP A 75 -2.27 -14.73 -7.49
N TRP A 76 -1.86 -13.81 -6.59
CA TRP A 76 -2.67 -13.41 -5.43
C TRP A 76 -4.07 -12.95 -5.87
N GLY A 77 -4.12 -12.17 -6.94
CA GLY A 77 -5.34 -11.65 -7.54
C GLY A 77 -6.14 -12.65 -8.37
N ASN A 78 -5.80 -13.94 -8.40
CA ASN A 78 -6.55 -14.98 -9.10
C ASN A 78 -6.70 -14.77 -10.64
N TRP A 79 -5.78 -14.04 -11.27
CA TRP A 79 -5.68 -13.86 -12.74
C TRP A 79 -5.05 -15.09 -13.43
N ARG A 80 -5.27 -16.28 -12.86
CA ARG A 80 -4.71 -17.56 -13.29
C ARG A 80 -5.42 -18.09 -14.53
N THR A 81 -4.72 -18.89 -15.32
CA THR A 81 -5.22 -19.55 -16.53
C THR A 81 -5.09 -21.06 -16.42
N GLY A 82 -5.68 -21.83 -17.35
CA GLY A 82 -5.51 -23.28 -17.37
C GLY A 82 -4.04 -23.75 -17.41
N SER A 83 -3.12 -22.93 -17.95
CA SER A 83 -1.69 -23.23 -18.07
C SER A 83 -0.82 -22.56 -17.00
N TYR A 84 -1.28 -21.45 -16.41
CA TYR A 84 -0.48 -20.61 -15.50
C TYR A 84 -1.23 -20.40 -14.19
N GLN A 85 -0.78 -21.11 -13.14
CA GLN A 85 -1.50 -21.32 -11.87
C GLN A 85 -0.77 -20.77 -10.64
N THR A 86 0.49 -20.35 -10.79
CA THR A 86 1.35 -19.78 -9.74
C THR A 86 2.11 -18.55 -10.26
N ALA A 87 2.60 -17.70 -9.35
CA ALA A 87 3.46 -16.56 -9.68
C ALA A 87 4.68 -16.99 -10.52
N GLU A 88 5.40 -18.05 -10.15
CA GLU A 88 6.47 -18.65 -10.95
C GLU A 88 6.03 -18.96 -12.38
N SER A 89 4.90 -19.66 -12.57
CA SER A 89 4.45 -20.03 -13.93
C SER A 89 4.08 -18.81 -14.79
N MET A 90 3.64 -17.71 -14.16
CA MET A 90 3.37 -16.45 -14.83
C MET A 90 4.67 -15.71 -15.16
N PHE A 91 5.64 -15.71 -14.24
CA PHE A 91 6.94 -15.07 -14.42
C PHE A 91 7.76 -15.76 -15.52
N GLU A 92 7.82 -17.09 -15.53
CA GLU A 92 8.42 -17.87 -16.63
C GLU A 92 7.73 -17.60 -17.98
N CYS A 93 6.43 -17.24 -17.98
CA CYS A 93 5.76 -16.75 -19.18
C CYS A 93 6.19 -15.32 -19.56
N PHE A 94 6.51 -14.43 -18.61
CA PHE A 94 7.08 -13.13 -18.95
C PHE A 94 8.49 -13.27 -19.51
N LYS A 95 9.38 -14.00 -18.83
CA LYS A 95 10.75 -14.30 -19.26
C LYS A 95 10.84 -14.81 -20.70
N TYR A 96 10.00 -15.78 -21.05
CA TYR A 96 10.01 -16.36 -22.39
C TYR A 96 9.47 -15.42 -23.50
N TYR A 97 8.61 -14.46 -23.16
CA TYR A 97 7.89 -13.65 -24.17
C TYR A 97 8.34 -12.19 -24.24
N TRP A 98 9.09 -11.69 -23.27
CA TRP A 98 9.53 -10.30 -23.18
C TRP A 98 11.06 -10.21 -23.16
N THR A 99 11.59 -9.16 -23.76
CA THR A 99 13.01 -8.80 -23.61
C THR A 99 13.35 -8.53 -22.14
N ASP A 100 14.51 -9.02 -21.70
CA ASP A 100 15.09 -8.63 -20.42
C ASP A 100 15.50 -7.16 -20.45
N GLN A 101 14.59 -6.29 -20.01
CA GLN A 101 14.75 -4.85 -19.90
C GLN A 101 13.83 -4.30 -18.82
N GLY A 102 14.10 -3.07 -18.37
CA GLY A 102 13.24 -2.37 -17.43
C GLY A 102 11.88 -2.00 -18.04
N SER A 103 10.81 -2.11 -17.24
CA SER A 103 9.47 -1.64 -17.60
C SER A 103 8.61 -1.44 -16.34
N TRP A 104 7.30 -1.36 -16.50
CA TRP A 104 6.33 -1.14 -15.41
C TRP A 104 5.35 -2.31 -15.28
N PRO A 105 4.97 -2.72 -14.05
CA PRO A 105 3.99 -3.78 -13.81
C PRO A 105 2.68 -3.64 -14.62
N ARG A 106 2.21 -2.41 -14.86
CA ARG A 106 1.02 -2.13 -15.67
C ARG A 106 1.05 -2.75 -17.07
N TYR A 107 2.23 -2.83 -17.70
CA TYR A 107 2.35 -3.39 -19.05
C TYR A 107 2.32 -4.92 -19.04
N ALA A 108 2.90 -5.55 -18.01
CA ALA A 108 2.72 -6.98 -17.77
C ALA A 108 1.24 -7.31 -17.56
N TRP A 109 0.53 -6.52 -16.75
CA TRP A 109 -0.89 -6.73 -16.49
C TRP A 109 -1.79 -6.47 -17.71
N ASP A 110 -1.61 -5.37 -18.45
CA ASP A 110 -2.41 -5.10 -19.65
C ASP A 110 -2.17 -6.19 -20.71
N TRP A 111 -0.91 -6.57 -20.97
CA TRP A 111 -0.60 -7.67 -21.88
C TRP A 111 -1.17 -9.00 -21.42
N TRP A 112 -1.09 -9.33 -20.13
CA TRP A 112 -1.67 -10.58 -19.60
C TRP A 112 -3.20 -10.62 -19.78
N ILE A 113 -3.87 -9.50 -19.49
CA ILE A 113 -5.33 -9.40 -19.46
C ILE A 113 -5.88 -9.22 -20.88
N THR A 114 -5.45 -8.20 -21.61
CA THR A 114 -6.00 -7.81 -22.92
C THR A 114 -5.19 -8.31 -24.11
N GLY A 115 -3.86 -8.47 -23.94
CA GLY A 115 -2.93 -8.77 -25.02
C GLY A 115 -2.39 -7.52 -25.72
N ASN A 116 -2.74 -6.33 -25.25
CA ASN A 116 -2.11 -5.08 -25.66
C ASN A 116 -0.62 -5.10 -25.32
N GLN A 117 0.19 -4.43 -26.12
CA GLN A 117 1.62 -4.26 -25.90
C GLN A 117 1.91 -2.77 -25.69
N PRO A 118 2.94 -2.39 -24.91
CA PRO A 118 3.43 -1.02 -24.89
C PRO A 118 3.84 -0.58 -26.30
N GLU A 119 3.82 0.73 -26.55
CA GLU A 119 4.56 1.29 -27.68
C GLU A 119 6.05 0.96 -27.51
N GLU A 120 6.70 0.45 -28.57
CA GLU A 120 8.12 0.15 -28.57
C GLU A 120 8.94 1.41 -28.24
N ARG A 121 9.81 1.29 -27.25
CA ARG A 121 10.68 2.38 -26.78
C ARG A 121 12.06 1.83 -26.48
N ASP A 122 13.07 2.55 -26.95
CA ASP A 122 14.47 2.19 -26.73
C ASP A 122 14.80 2.09 -25.23
N GLY A 123 15.48 1.01 -24.84
CA GLY A 123 15.79 0.65 -23.45
C GLY A 123 14.58 0.26 -22.57
N TRP A 124 13.42 -0.08 -23.15
CA TRP A 124 12.24 -0.56 -22.43
C TRP A 124 11.86 -1.98 -22.91
N ALA A 125 11.34 -2.80 -21.99
CA ALA A 125 10.88 -4.14 -22.34
C ALA A 125 9.72 -4.12 -23.33
N HIS A 126 9.80 -5.02 -24.29
CA HIS A 126 8.79 -5.27 -25.32
C HIS A 126 8.66 -6.77 -25.58
N VAL A 127 7.53 -7.17 -26.17
CA VAL A 127 7.21 -8.58 -26.44
C VAL A 127 7.95 -9.06 -27.69
N GLU A 128 8.82 -10.05 -27.56
CA GLU A 128 9.59 -10.61 -28.67
C GLU A 128 8.78 -11.59 -29.53
N PHE A 129 7.94 -12.40 -28.88
CA PHE A 129 7.26 -13.52 -29.53
C PHE A 129 5.73 -13.42 -29.45
N SER A 130 5.05 -13.76 -30.53
CA SER A 130 3.60 -13.95 -30.51
C SER A 130 3.24 -15.34 -29.96
N GLY A 131 2.24 -15.45 -29.09
CA GLY A 131 1.71 -16.74 -28.64
C GLY A 131 1.06 -16.73 -27.25
N ALA A 132 1.41 -15.73 -26.44
CA ALA A 132 0.86 -15.48 -25.11
C ALA A 132 0.16 -14.12 -25.02
N GLY A 133 -0.37 -13.81 -23.82
CA GLY A 133 -1.09 -12.58 -23.55
C GLY A 133 -2.54 -12.57 -24.01
N GLY A 134 -3.33 -11.71 -23.39
CA GLY A 134 -4.75 -11.57 -23.64
C GLY A 134 -5.56 -12.79 -23.21
N TYR A 135 -5.31 -13.30 -22.02
CA TYR A 135 -6.07 -14.41 -21.44
C TYR A 135 -7.48 -14.01 -21.01
N PHE A 136 -7.74 -12.70 -20.87
CA PHE A 136 -8.98 -12.11 -20.40
C PHE A 136 -9.48 -10.99 -21.34
N ARG A 137 -9.30 -11.15 -22.67
CA ARG A 137 -9.58 -10.14 -23.73
C ARG A 137 -10.94 -9.43 -23.68
N SER A 138 -11.96 -10.00 -23.03
CA SER A 138 -13.27 -9.37 -22.85
C SER A 138 -13.32 -8.34 -21.71
N ILE A 139 -12.24 -8.21 -20.92
CA ILE A 139 -12.15 -7.32 -19.77
C ILE A 139 -11.56 -5.98 -20.16
N ASN A 140 -12.22 -4.90 -19.74
CA ASN A 140 -11.64 -3.57 -19.76
C ASN A 140 -10.58 -3.46 -18.65
N PHE A 141 -9.30 -3.52 -19.03
CA PHE A 141 -8.16 -3.45 -18.10
C PHE A 141 -8.25 -2.28 -17.12
N SER A 142 -8.63 -1.08 -17.61
CA SER A 142 -8.75 0.12 -16.78
C SER A 142 -9.72 -0.06 -15.59
N SER A 143 -10.75 -0.91 -15.70
CA SER A 143 -11.69 -1.19 -14.60
C SER A 143 -11.07 -1.99 -13.43
N PHE A 144 -9.87 -2.54 -13.61
CA PHE A 144 -9.13 -3.30 -12.59
C PHE A 144 -7.82 -2.63 -12.19
N PHE A 145 -7.32 -1.69 -12.99
CA PHE A 145 -6.04 -1.00 -12.79
C PHE A 145 -6.18 0.29 -11.98
N SER A 146 -5.10 0.69 -11.30
CA SER A 146 -4.96 1.99 -10.63
C SER A 146 -3.49 2.39 -10.62
N GLN A 147 -3.19 3.69 -10.62
CA GLN A 147 -1.82 4.19 -10.49
C GLN A 147 -1.77 5.53 -9.77
N TRP A 148 -0.60 5.85 -9.20
CA TRP A 148 -0.32 7.10 -8.52
C TRP A 148 1.19 7.42 -8.54
N GLY A 149 1.58 8.69 -8.45
CA GLY A 149 2.98 9.12 -8.33
C GLY A 149 3.77 8.99 -9.64
N LEU A 150 3.07 8.94 -10.77
CA LEU A 150 3.66 8.82 -12.12
C LEU A 150 3.47 10.08 -12.95
N ASP A 151 2.51 10.95 -12.57
CA ASP A 151 2.40 12.29 -13.13
C ASP A 151 3.32 13.24 -12.34
N PRO A 152 4.14 14.09 -12.98
CA PRO A 152 4.96 15.09 -12.27
C PRO A 152 4.16 16.12 -11.43
N SER A 153 2.82 16.14 -11.57
CA SER A 153 1.92 16.92 -10.72
C SER A 153 1.31 16.15 -9.55
N ASP A 154 1.49 14.82 -9.46
CA ASP A 154 1.09 14.03 -8.30
C ASP A 154 1.98 14.41 -7.09
N PRO A 155 1.41 14.88 -5.96
CA PRO A 155 2.19 15.18 -4.77
C PRO A 155 2.64 13.88 -4.07
N ALA A 156 3.95 13.60 -4.11
CA ALA A 156 4.54 12.36 -3.61
C ALA A 156 4.29 12.07 -2.11
N ILE A 157 3.94 13.08 -1.29
CA ILE A 157 3.43 12.85 0.08
C ILE A 157 2.28 11.85 0.11
N LEU A 158 1.47 11.79 -0.96
CA LEU A 158 0.34 10.89 -1.08
C LEU A 158 0.70 9.48 -1.60
N ASP A 159 1.97 9.14 -1.83
CA ASP A 159 2.34 7.81 -2.35
C ASP A 159 2.03 6.70 -1.35
N MET A 160 2.51 6.81 -0.11
CA MET A 160 2.21 5.84 0.96
C MET A 160 0.72 5.83 1.34
N VAL A 161 0.04 6.97 1.19
CA VAL A 161 -1.42 7.08 1.29
C VAL A 161 -2.12 6.25 0.21
N ALA A 162 -1.66 6.35 -1.05
CA ALA A 162 -2.22 5.58 -2.15
C ALA A 162 -1.97 4.07 -1.94
N VAL A 163 -0.77 3.68 -1.49
CA VAL A 163 -0.43 2.29 -1.13
C VAL A 163 -1.41 1.75 -0.08
N GLU A 164 -1.56 2.42 1.07
CA GLU A 164 -2.50 2.00 2.12
C GLU A 164 -3.95 1.92 1.61
N SER A 165 -4.38 2.93 0.85
CA SER A 165 -5.73 2.98 0.28
C SER A 165 -6.00 1.79 -0.63
N CYS A 166 -5.05 1.43 -1.51
CA CYS A 166 -5.14 0.25 -2.35
C CYS A 166 -5.22 -1.05 -1.53
N LEU A 167 -4.30 -1.26 -0.57
CA LEU A 167 -4.32 -2.46 0.29
C LEU A 167 -5.66 -2.60 1.04
N ARG A 168 -6.18 -1.51 1.62
CA ARG A 168 -7.46 -1.51 2.35
C ARG A 168 -8.68 -1.73 1.46
N ASN A 169 -8.59 -1.40 0.17
CA ASN A 169 -9.63 -1.65 -0.83
C ASN A 169 -9.45 -3.00 -1.57
N GLY A 170 -8.58 -3.88 -1.09
CA GLY A 170 -8.34 -5.19 -1.72
C GLY A 170 -7.72 -5.08 -3.12
N VAL A 171 -6.90 -4.06 -3.36
CA VAL A 171 -6.13 -3.86 -4.59
C VAL A 171 -4.70 -4.30 -4.30
N GLY A 172 -4.18 -5.28 -5.05
CA GLY A 172 -2.79 -5.71 -4.94
C GLY A 172 -1.85 -4.63 -5.46
N VAL A 173 -0.75 -4.37 -4.78
CA VAL A 173 0.11 -3.20 -5.00
C VAL A 173 1.52 -3.61 -5.44
N ALA A 174 2.03 -2.94 -6.46
CA ALA A 174 3.45 -2.86 -6.76
C ALA A 174 3.93 -1.39 -6.68
N VAL A 175 5.13 -1.16 -6.16
CA VAL A 175 5.77 0.17 -6.15
C VAL A 175 7.09 0.13 -6.89
N ALA A 176 7.45 1.24 -7.52
CA ALA A 176 8.78 1.44 -8.05
C ALA A 176 9.61 2.28 -7.07
N VAL A 177 10.76 1.73 -6.66
CA VAL A 177 11.80 2.42 -5.89
C VAL A 177 12.94 2.75 -6.84
N ARG A 178 13.56 3.92 -6.69
CA ARG A 178 14.66 4.36 -7.55
C ARG A 178 15.74 5.07 -6.76
N ASN A 179 16.98 4.95 -7.22
CA ASN A 179 18.02 5.91 -6.88
C ASN A 179 18.70 6.48 -8.15
N MET A 180 19.88 7.10 -7.99
CA MET A 180 20.62 7.69 -9.10
C MET A 180 21.20 6.66 -10.09
N GLY A 181 21.39 5.41 -9.68
CA GLY A 181 22.00 4.34 -10.47
C GLY A 181 21.04 3.25 -10.95
N TRP A 182 19.98 2.95 -10.20
CA TRP A 182 19.02 1.87 -10.53
C TRP A 182 17.56 2.28 -10.28
N ALA A 183 16.64 1.54 -10.89
CA ALA A 183 15.21 1.54 -10.57
C ALA A 183 14.75 0.08 -10.40
N HIS A 184 13.87 -0.18 -9.44
CA HIS A 184 13.46 -1.52 -9.01
C HIS A 184 11.96 -1.56 -8.70
N ALA A 185 11.34 -2.72 -8.84
CA ALA A 185 9.92 -2.92 -8.54
C ALA A 185 9.72 -3.92 -7.41
N LEU A 186 8.93 -3.55 -6.41
CA LEU A 186 8.61 -4.37 -5.24
C LEU A 186 7.12 -4.69 -5.19
N THR A 187 6.75 -5.85 -4.65
CA THR A 187 5.33 -6.17 -4.37
C THR A 187 5.00 -5.82 -2.92
N ILE A 188 4.00 -4.97 -2.69
CA ILE A 188 3.62 -4.54 -1.34
C ILE A 188 2.44 -5.36 -0.82
N TRP A 189 2.60 -5.89 0.39
CA TRP A 189 1.61 -6.74 1.07
C TRP A 189 1.02 -6.10 2.32
N GLY A 190 1.74 -5.16 2.93
CA GLY A 190 1.28 -4.42 4.10
C GLY A 190 2.01 -3.10 4.28
N VAL A 191 1.43 -2.23 5.11
CA VAL A 191 1.98 -0.93 5.52
C VAL A 191 2.05 -0.83 7.03
N GLU A 192 3.01 -0.06 7.53
CA GLU A 192 3.23 0.19 8.94
C GLU A 192 3.14 1.69 9.23
N TYR A 193 2.30 2.09 10.20
CA TYR A 193 1.96 3.50 10.45
C TYR A 193 1.70 3.80 11.93
N GLN A 194 1.95 5.06 12.33
CA GLN A 194 1.52 5.62 13.61
C GLN A 194 0.01 5.88 13.62
N THR A 195 -0.65 5.55 14.73
CA THR A 195 -2.12 5.62 14.89
C THR A 195 -2.68 7.00 15.22
N ASP A 196 -1.83 8.01 15.51
CA ASP A 196 -2.23 9.37 15.91
C ASP A 196 -2.59 10.26 14.70
N PHE A 197 -3.51 9.77 13.88
CA PHE A 197 -3.92 10.31 12.58
C PHE A 197 -4.12 11.83 12.48
N ASN A 198 -4.53 12.49 13.58
CA ASN A 198 -4.80 13.93 13.61
C ASN A 198 -3.53 14.80 13.69
N ALA A 199 -2.34 14.21 13.85
CA ALA A 199 -1.10 14.95 14.13
C ALA A 199 -0.05 14.92 13.00
N ASN A 200 0.01 13.85 12.19
CA ASN A 200 1.15 13.61 11.31
C ASN A 200 0.74 13.06 9.92
N PRO A 201 0.96 13.80 8.81
CA PRO A 201 0.79 13.25 7.46
C PRO A 201 1.95 12.34 7.04
N TYR A 202 3.08 12.41 7.74
CA TYR A 202 4.26 11.57 7.56
C TYR A 202 4.22 10.32 8.46
N ARG A 203 3.01 9.83 8.78
CA ARG A 203 2.80 8.76 9.79
C ARG A 203 3.31 7.37 9.42
N TYR A 204 3.81 7.15 8.21
CA TYR A 204 4.24 5.82 7.77
C TYR A 204 5.66 5.55 8.24
N GLU A 205 5.85 4.43 8.93
CA GLU A 205 7.15 3.96 9.42
C GLU A 205 7.80 2.99 8.41
N GLY A 206 6.98 2.27 7.64
CA GLY A 206 7.47 1.29 6.69
C GLY A 206 6.40 0.56 5.90
N PHE A 207 6.84 -0.43 5.14
CA PHE A 207 5.99 -1.39 4.44
C PHE A 207 6.61 -2.78 4.41
N TRP A 208 5.74 -3.77 4.21
CA TRP A 208 6.10 -5.18 4.10
C TRP A 208 5.97 -5.63 2.65
N ALA A 209 7.06 -6.11 2.07
CA ALA A 209 7.17 -6.37 0.63
C ALA A 209 7.93 -7.66 0.32
N THR A 210 7.72 -8.15 -0.90
CA THR A 210 8.52 -9.22 -1.53
C THR A 210 9.31 -8.64 -2.71
N ASP A 211 10.48 -9.23 -2.96
CA ASP A 211 11.55 -8.65 -3.76
C ASP A 211 12.23 -9.74 -4.59
N SER A 212 12.10 -9.66 -5.92
CA SER A 212 12.59 -10.69 -6.84
C SER A 212 14.09 -10.91 -6.83
N ASP A 213 14.86 -10.00 -6.25
CA ASP A 213 16.33 -9.98 -6.35
C ASP A 213 17.00 -10.58 -5.10
N ASP A 214 16.21 -10.95 -4.09
CA ASP A 214 16.72 -11.44 -2.81
C ASP A 214 16.97 -12.95 -2.73
N LYS A 215 16.56 -13.67 -3.78
CA LYS A 215 16.86 -15.08 -4.09
C LYS A 215 16.24 -16.08 -3.11
N GLN A 216 15.34 -15.65 -2.21
CA GLN A 216 14.81 -16.49 -1.14
C GLN A 216 13.40 -16.06 -0.74
N ALA A 217 12.40 -16.93 -0.96
CA ALA A 217 11.00 -16.69 -0.58
C ALA A 217 10.83 -16.10 0.84
N ARG A 218 10.67 -14.78 0.97
CA ARG A 218 10.61 -14.03 2.23
C ARG A 218 9.84 -12.72 2.10
N LEU A 219 9.09 -12.41 3.16
CA LEU A 219 8.51 -11.09 3.34
C LEU A 219 9.50 -10.21 4.12
N ALA A 220 10.04 -9.19 3.45
CA ALA A 220 10.98 -8.24 4.04
C ALA A 220 10.29 -6.94 4.48
N HIS A 221 10.88 -6.27 5.47
CA HIS A 221 10.45 -4.96 5.94
C HIS A 221 11.35 -3.86 5.36
N PHE A 222 10.71 -2.78 4.92
CA PHE A 222 11.36 -1.58 4.40
C PHE A 222 10.87 -0.40 5.21
N ARG A 223 11.77 0.28 5.91
CA ARG A 223 11.46 1.55 6.56
C ARG A 223 11.29 2.65 5.51
N VAL A 224 10.38 3.58 5.79
CA VAL A 224 10.20 4.79 4.99
C VAL A 224 10.35 6.05 5.82
N GLU A 225 10.86 7.11 5.19
CA GLU A 225 10.98 8.44 5.78
C GLU A 225 10.54 9.47 4.73
N TYR A 226 9.67 10.42 5.09
CA TYR A 226 9.33 11.50 4.17
C TYR A 226 10.32 12.66 4.29
N VAL A 227 11.09 12.88 3.22
CA VAL A 227 12.14 13.91 3.19
C VAL A 227 11.54 15.23 2.70
N THR A 228 11.21 16.13 3.61
CA THR A 228 10.68 17.48 3.29
C THR A 228 11.75 18.44 2.77
N GLU A 229 13.01 18.30 3.19
CA GLU A 229 14.10 19.18 2.82
C GLU A 229 15.38 18.40 2.50
N GLY A 230 16.00 18.73 1.36
CA GLY A 230 17.30 18.19 0.97
C GLY A 230 17.88 18.94 -0.23
N THR A 231 19.20 18.90 -0.37
CA THR A 231 19.96 19.72 -1.35
C THR A 231 19.67 19.35 -2.80
N PHE A 232 19.34 18.07 -3.05
CA PHE A 232 19.10 17.52 -4.40
C PHE A 232 17.79 16.75 -4.53
N ILE A 233 17.24 16.30 -3.40
CA ILE A 233 16.00 15.51 -3.34
C ILE A 233 15.21 16.01 -2.14
N ARG A 234 13.93 16.27 -2.34
CA ARG A 234 12.94 16.72 -1.36
C ARG A 234 11.57 16.32 -1.87
N ASP A 235 10.57 16.39 -0.99
CA ASP A 235 9.19 16.05 -1.29
C ASP A 235 9.07 14.61 -1.82
N ILE A 236 9.66 13.64 -1.09
CA ILE A 236 9.70 12.22 -1.46
C ILE A 236 9.55 11.30 -0.25
N TRP A 237 9.10 10.06 -0.48
CA TRP A 237 9.30 8.95 0.44
C TRP A 237 10.62 8.25 0.16
N TRP A 238 11.61 8.44 1.03
CA TRP A 238 12.84 7.65 1.05
C TRP A 238 12.55 6.26 1.61
N VAL A 239 13.24 5.24 1.09
CA VAL A 239 13.06 3.82 1.40
C VAL A 239 14.41 3.23 1.77
N THR A 240 14.47 2.47 2.87
CA THR A 240 15.63 1.66 3.26
C THR A 240 15.16 0.27 3.67
N ARG A 241 15.78 -0.79 3.15
CA ARG A 241 15.48 -2.17 3.57
C ARG A 241 16.15 -2.48 4.92
N ASP A 242 15.47 -3.19 5.81
CA ASP A 242 15.97 -3.39 7.17
C ASP A 242 17.11 -4.41 7.30
N ASP A 243 17.13 -5.40 6.41
CA ASP A 243 18.13 -6.46 6.38
C ASP A 243 19.19 -6.28 5.27
N ASP A 244 19.03 -5.25 4.42
CA ASP A 244 20.00 -4.80 3.44
C ASP A 244 20.08 -3.25 3.43
N PRO A 245 21.01 -2.65 4.19
CA PRO A 245 21.15 -1.21 4.24
C PRO A 245 21.73 -0.60 2.96
N ASP A 246 22.21 -1.39 1.99
CA ASP A 246 22.66 -0.87 0.70
C ASP A 246 21.48 -0.70 -0.28
N PHE A 247 20.34 -1.36 -0.03
CA PHE A 247 19.07 -1.06 -0.70
C PHE A 247 18.49 0.26 -0.16
N GLN A 248 18.81 1.35 -0.86
CA GLN A 248 18.27 2.69 -0.59
C GLN A 248 17.85 3.42 -1.86
N GLY A 249 16.73 4.13 -1.78
CA GLY A 249 16.19 4.95 -2.85
C GLY A 249 14.93 5.70 -2.41
N TRP A 250 14.13 6.15 -3.37
CA TRP A 250 12.85 6.81 -3.13
C TRP A 250 11.75 6.23 -4.00
N ILE A 251 10.50 6.31 -3.53
CA ILE A 251 9.32 5.91 -4.31
C ILE A 251 9.17 6.85 -5.51
N ILE A 252 8.96 6.27 -6.70
CA ILE A 252 8.72 7.00 -7.96
C ILE A 252 7.41 6.58 -8.65
N GLY A 253 6.49 6.02 -7.86
CA GLY A 253 5.16 5.64 -8.32
C GLY A 253 4.67 4.32 -7.75
N MET A 254 3.35 4.21 -7.68
CA MET A 254 2.59 3.03 -7.25
C MET A 254 1.66 2.59 -8.38
N GLN A 255 1.55 1.28 -8.57
CA GLN A 255 0.61 0.65 -9.50
C GLN A 255 -0.18 -0.45 -8.79
N GLY A 256 -1.49 -0.48 -9.01
CA GLY A 256 -2.40 -1.41 -8.36
C GLY A 256 -3.22 -2.22 -9.36
N LEU A 257 -3.48 -3.48 -9.03
CA LEU A 257 -4.39 -4.35 -9.77
C LEU A 257 -5.39 -5.03 -8.82
N ARG A 258 -6.67 -4.93 -9.16
CA ARG A 258 -7.76 -5.61 -8.44
C ARG A 258 -7.78 -7.11 -8.72
N PRO A 259 -8.21 -7.95 -7.77
CA PRO A 259 -8.36 -9.39 -7.98
C PRO A 259 -9.47 -9.69 -9.00
N TRP A 260 -9.25 -10.74 -9.79
CA TRP A 260 -10.21 -11.36 -10.67
C TRP A 260 -11.21 -12.23 -9.88
N GLN A 261 -12.44 -11.72 -9.75
CA GLN A 261 -13.59 -12.50 -9.32
C GLN A 261 -14.80 -12.24 -10.24
N PRO A 262 -15.52 -13.27 -10.70
CA PRO A 262 -16.89 -13.11 -11.16
C PRO A 262 -17.76 -12.74 -9.96
N GLN A 263 -18.12 -11.46 -9.86
CA GLN A 263 -18.83 -10.86 -8.72
C GLN A 263 -20.05 -11.69 -8.27
N PRO A 264 -20.21 -11.87 -6.96
CA PRO A 264 -21.21 -11.05 -6.28
C PRO A 264 -20.58 -10.16 -5.20
N TYR A 265 -20.73 -8.84 -5.42
CA TYR A 265 -20.31 -7.75 -4.56
C TYR A 265 -20.77 -7.91 -3.10
N PRO A 266 -19.85 -8.05 -2.12
CA PRO A 266 -20.21 -8.06 -0.70
C PRO A 266 -20.24 -6.63 -0.13
N GLY A 267 -21.43 -6.02 -0.14
CA GLY A 267 -21.77 -4.91 0.76
C GLY A 267 -21.29 -3.50 0.36
N SER A 268 -22.16 -2.52 0.62
CA SER A 268 -21.92 -1.08 0.40
C SER A 268 -20.95 -0.46 1.43
N GLY A 269 -19.84 -1.15 1.69
CA GLY A 269 -18.79 -0.75 2.63
C GLY A 269 -17.65 0.00 1.94
N HIS A 270 -17.97 1.01 1.11
CA HIS A 270 -16.95 1.99 0.75
C HIS A 270 -16.49 2.66 2.04
N ILE A 271 -15.25 2.40 2.47
CA ILE A 271 -14.58 3.21 3.49
C ILE A 271 -13.86 4.32 2.72
N PRO A 272 -14.44 5.52 2.56
CA PRO A 272 -13.68 6.65 2.07
C PRO A 272 -12.56 6.90 3.08
N LEU A 273 -11.29 6.78 2.66
CA LEU A 273 -10.20 7.33 3.46
C LEU A 273 -10.39 8.85 3.48
N ARG A 274 -10.78 9.37 4.63
CA ARG A 274 -10.76 10.79 4.95
C ARG A 274 -9.38 11.10 5.50
N ILE A 275 -8.59 11.84 4.75
CA ILE A 275 -7.20 12.16 5.12
C ILE A 275 -7.10 13.64 5.42
N LEU A 276 -6.90 13.92 6.70
CA LEU A 276 -6.53 15.22 7.22
C LEU A 276 -5.01 15.34 7.13
N VAL A 277 -4.52 16.12 6.18
CA VAL A 277 -3.11 16.51 6.11
C VAL A 277 -3.00 17.90 6.73
N PRO A 278 -2.35 18.08 7.90
CA PRO A 278 -2.18 19.41 8.48
C PRO A 278 -1.49 20.37 7.50
N GLY A 279 -2.21 21.41 7.06
CA GLY A 279 -1.73 22.38 6.07
C GLY A 279 -2.12 22.11 4.61
N ILE A 280 -2.83 21.01 4.32
CA ILE A 280 -3.41 20.70 3.00
C ILE A 280 -4.87 20.25 3.21
N ASP A 281 -5.81 20.90 2.53
CA ASP A 281 -7.24 20.69 2.78
C ASP A 281 -7.67 19.21 2.67
N VAL A 282 -8.64 18.83 3.52
CA VAL A 282 -9.13 17.46 3.70
C VAL A 282 -9.32 16.76 2.36
N TYR A 283 -8.64 15.62 2.21
CA TYR A 283 -8.84 14.72 1.10
C TYR A 283 -9.90 13.66 1.43
N GLU A 284 -11.02 13.68 0.71
CA GLU A 284 -11.86 12.49 0.58
C GLU A 284 -11.42 11.69 -0.63
N VAL A 285 -10.95 10.46 -0.41
CA VAL A 285 -10.56 9.54 -1.50
C VAL A 285 -11.79 8.88 -2.10
N PHE A 286 -12.12 9.24 -3.34
CA PHE A 286 -13.20 8.61 -4.11
C PHE A 286 -12.64 7.78 -5.27
N SER A 287 -13.10 6.54 -5.41
CA SER A 287 -12.95 5.79 -6.66
C SER A 287 -14.00 6.27 -7.67
N SER A 288 -13.63 7.18 -8.56
CA SER A 288 -14.49 7.58 -9.70
C SER A 288 -14.40 6.55 -10.82
N PHE A 289 -15.56 6.14 -11.34
CA PHE A 289 -15.67 5.17 -12.42
C PHE A 289 -15.41 5.74 -13.83
N GLN A 290 -15.14 7.05 -13.98
CA GLN A 290 -15.02 7.67 -15.31
C GLN A 290 -13.58 7.82 -15.83
N ASP A 291 -12.59 8.08 -14.95
CA ASP A 291 -11.22 8.41 -15.40
C ASP A 291 -10.09 7.61 -14.70
N TYR A 292 -10.43 6.61 -13.86
CA TYR A 292 -9.49 5.64 -13.26
C TYR A 292 -8.33 6.20 -12.40
N GLN A 293 -8.38 7.49 -12.07
CA GLN A 293 -7.49 8.11 -11.09
C GLN A 293 -7.98 7.89 -9.66
N LEU A 294 -7.06 7.88 -8.69
CA LEU A 294 -7.41 8.03 -7.29
C LEU A 294 -7.81 9.51 -7.08
N PHE A 295 -9.11 9.79 -6.95
CA PHE A 295 -9.56 11.18 -6.80
C PHE A 295 -9.42 11.63 -5.35
N TYR A 296 -8.49 12.55 -5.15
CA TYR A 296 -8.29 13.32 -3.93
C TYR A 296 -9.14 14.58 -3.99
N ALA A 297 -10.31 14.58 -3.35
CA ALA A 297 -11.17 15.76 -3.32
C ALA A 297 -10.61 16.81 -2.34
N VAL A 298 -9.96 17.87 -2.85
CA VAL A 298 -9.51 19.03 -2.06
C VAL A 298 -10.72 19.87 -1.66
N ASN A 299 -11.08 19.86 -0.37
CA ASN A 299 -12.12 20.73 0.16
C ASN A 299 -11.57 22.16 0.36
N TYR A 300 -11.60 22.98 -0.68
CA TYR A 300 -11.18 24.39 -0.62
C TYR A 300 -12.14 25.22 0.24
N THR A 301 -12.07 25.08 1.57
CA THR A 301 -12.85 25.88 2.52
C THR A 301 -12.19 27.24 2.70
N ASP A 302 -12.76 28.23 2.02
CA ASP A 302 -12.58 29.67 2.27
C ASP A 302 -12.52 29.94 3.81
N PRO A 303 -11.54 30.71 4.36
CA PRO A 303 -11.18 30.66 5.78
C PRO A 303 -12.22 31.15 6.81
N VAL A 304 -13.49 31.32 6.43
CA VAL A 304 -14.55 31.89 7.27
C VAL A 304 -15.86 31.11 7.14
N ILE A 305 -15.86 29.88 7.64
CA ILE A 305 -17.09 29.21 8.09
C ILE A 305 -16.91 28.83 9.57
N PRO A 306 -17.69 29.41 10.50
CA PRO A 306 -17.61 29.03 11.91
C PRO A 306 -18.13 27.59 12.06
N LEU A 307 -17.35 26.75 12.76
CA LEU A 307 -17.78 25.41 13.15
C LEU A 307 -19.07 25.50 13.98
N ASP A 308 -20.14 24.87 13.50
CA ASP A 308 -21.43 24.79 14.18
C ASP A 308 -21.26 24.07 15.53
N PRO A 309 -21.63 24.69 16.67
CA PRO A 309 -21.45 24.09 17.98
C PRO A 309 -22.36 22.87 18.16
N GLN A 310 -21.73 21.69 18.24
CA GLN A 310 -22.14 20.42 18.87
C GLN A 310 -23.66 20.22 19.13
N PRO A 311 -24.30 19.18 18.56
CA PRO A 311 -25.73 18.96 18.72
C PRO A 311 -26.11 18.77 20.19
N VAL A 312 -26.97 19.66 20.70
CA VAL A 312 -27.63 19.51 22.00
C VAL A 312 -28.58 18.30 21.92
N PRO A 313 -28.61 17.41 22.92
CA PRO A 313 -29.52 16.26 22.90
C PRO A 313 -30.97 16.71 23.10
N GLU A 314 -31.78 16.60 22.04
CA GLU A 314 -33.23 16.79 22.08
C GLU A 314 -33.91 15.71 22.96
N PRO A 315 -34.90 16.08 23.80
CA PRO A 315 -35.62 15.14 24.64
C PRO A 315 -36.63 14.29 23.86
N SER A 316 -36.91 13.08 24.35
CA SER A 316 -37.81 12.12 23.70
C SER A 316 -39.28 12.58 23.68
N GLY A 317 -39.82 12.79 22.48
CA GLY A 317 -41.22 13.16 22.22
C GLY A 317 -41.89 12.25 21.17
N LEU A 318 -43.19 11.98 21.33
CA LEU A 318 -43.95 11.02 20.53
C LEU A 318 -44.30 11.50 19.11
N LEU A 319 -44.14 10.59 18.14
CA LEU A 319 -45.10 10.23 17.07
C LEU A 319 -46.03 11.31 16.49
N LEU A 320 -45.82 11.65 15.21
CA LEU A 320 -46.87 11.58 14.16
C LEU A 320 -46.24 11.69 12.77
N GLY A 321 -46.62 10.80 11.85
CA GLY A 321 -46.08 10.77 10.48
C GLY A 321 -47.03 11.37 9.44
N LEU A 322 -46.49 11.67 8.26
CA LEU A 322 -47.23 11.79 6.99
C LEU A 322 -46.28 11.52 5.82
N ALA A 323 -46.80 10.93 4.74
CA ALA A 323 -46.03 10.55 3.56
C ALA A 323 -45.95 11.69 2.53
N GLY A 324 -44.90 11.71 1.71
CA GLY A 324 -44.75 12.65 0.59
C GLY A 324 -43.66 12.24 -0.39
N THR A 325 -44.06 11.81 -1.59
CA THR A 325 -43.17 11.43 -2.70
C THR A 325 -42.86 12.61 -3.63
N SER A 326 -41.61 12.76 -4.10
CA SER A 326 -41.35 13.24 -5.48
C SER A 326 -39.88 13.07 -5.92
N LEU A 327 -39.70 12.69 -7.19
CA LEU A 327 -38.47 12.88 -7.95
C LEU A 327 -38.22 14.38 -8.20
N ALA A 328 -36.95 14.78 -8.29
CA ALA A 328 -36.48 15.66 -9.38
C ALA A 328 -34.96 15.55 -9.55
N ALA A 329 -34.48 15.62 -10.79
CA ALA A 329 -33.06 15.57 -11.13
C ALA A 329 -32.51 16.95 -11.50
N GLY A 330 -31.19 17.10 -11.34
CA GLY A 330 -30.38 18.03 -12.13
C GLY A 330 -30.23 19.45 -11.60
N LEU A 331 -28.98 19.82 -11.30
CA LEU A 331 -28.57 21.21 -11.14
C LEU A 331 -27.25 21.47 -11.89
N ARG A 332 -27.39 21.94 -13.14
CA ARG A 332 -26.34 22.71 -13.81
C ARG A 332 -26.26 24.07 -13.14
N LEU A 333 -25.07 24.51 -12.73
CA LEU A 333 -24.82 25.91 -12.39
C LEU A 333 -24.05 26.60 -13.52
N ARG A 334 -24.76 27.40 -14.31
CA ARG A 334 -24.16 28.41 -15.20
C ARG A 334 -23.93 29.70 -14.40
N ARG A 335 -22.73 30.25 -14.48
CA ARG A 335 -22.39 31.58 -13.92
C ARG A 335 -23.08 32.70 -14.71
N LEU A 336 -23.97 33.42 -14.04
CA LEU A 336 -24.48 34.78 -14.31
C LEU A 336 -24.81 35.37 -12.91
N ALA A 337 -24.65 36.66 -12.59
CA ALA A 337 -24.36 37.83 -13.41
C ALA A 337 -23.48 38.84 -12.60
N LEU A 338 -22.72 39.69 -13.29
CA LEU A 338 -22.90 41.15 -13.40
C LEU A 338 -22.74 41.99 -12.12
N GLY A 339 -21.75 42.88 -12.19
CA GLY A 339 -21.47 44.04 -11.34
C GLY A 339 -20.40 44.86 -12.04
#